data_AF-A0A7X4EIY0-F1
#
_entry.id   AF-A0A7X4EIY0-F1
#
_cell.length_a   1.000
_cell.length_b   1.000
_cell.length_c   1.000
_cell.angle_alpha   90.00
_cell.angle_beta   90.00
_cell.angle_gamma   90.00
#
_symmetry.space_group_name_H-M   'P 1'
#
loop_
_entity.id
_entity.type
_entity.pdbx_description
1 polymer ?
#
loop_
_entity_poly.entity_id
_entity_poly.type
_entity_poly.pdbx_seq_one_letter_code
_entity_poly.pdbx_strand_id
1 'polypeptide(L)'
;MLFDAELQECGRLPALPYMLRSGGLRRTYGAAVCERLIPLAESIPAIWQVSNVWLERLAPIPAIDPGEAILFATAADLQLPVLSGDVSALHALKRLDGFQEVLAGRIVLLEAVLLALCRKLGAAAVREKIEPVQHVDTVMSICFSPGGHDPEQGLRSYLSDRRRGLAPLVLWGTDDKEEK
;
A
#
# COMPACT_ATOMS: atom_id res chain seq x y z
N MET A 1 -14.09 -9.01 -3.53
CA MET A 1 -13.56 -7.61 -3.42
C MET A 1 -12.30 -7.46 -4.29
N LEU A 2 -11.26 -6.68 -3.93
CA LEU A 2 -9.95 -6.68 -4.63
C LEU A 2 -9.06 -7.84 -4.14
N PHE A 3 -9.01 -8.05 -2.82
CA PHE A 3 -8.28 -9.13 -2.15
C PHE A 3 -9.19 -10.23 -1.61
N ASP A 4 -10.48 -10.17 -1.97
CA ASP A 4 -11.53 -11.01 -1.40
C ASP A 4 -11.51 -11.12 0.13
N ALA A 5 -11.16 -10.01 0.78
CA ALA A 5 -11.08 -9.88 2.23
C ALA A 5 -12.06 -8.82 2.74
N GLU A 6 -12.60 -9.07 3.92
CA GLU A 6 -13.33 -8.11 4.73
C GLU A 6 -12.38 -7.23 5.56
N LEU A 7 -12.86 -6.08 6.05
CA LEU A 7 -12.07 -5.20 6.91
C LEU A 7 -11.61 -5.90 8.21
N GLN A 8 -12.41 -6.85 8.70
CA GLN A 8 -12.11 -7.65 9.90
C GLN A 8 -10.99 -8.66 9.68
N GLU A 9 -10.66 -8.96 8.42
CA GLU A 9 -9.57 -9.87 8.03
C GLU A 9 -8.30 -9.08 7.69
N CYS A 10 -8.37 -7.76 7.71
CA CYS A 10 -7.24 -6.87 7.51
C CYS A 10 -6.51 -6.59 8.83
N GLY A 11 -5.22 -6.28 8.73
CA GLY A 11 -4.42 -5.81 9.86
C GLY A 11 -3.98 -4.37 9.67
N ARG A 12 -3.94 -3.59 10.76
CA ARG A 12 -3.35 -2.25 10.78
C ARG A 12 -2.32 -2.11 11.90
N LEU A 13 -1.49 -1.07 11.79
CA LEU A 13 -0.67 -0.62 12.91
C LEU A 13 -1.57 -0.08 14.05
N PRO A 14 -1.23 -0.37 15.32
CA PRO A 14 -1.97 0.15 16.48
C PRO A 14 -2.10 1.68 16.50
N ALA A 15 -1.07 2.38 16.00
CA ALA A 15 -0.99 3.84 16.02
C ALA A 15 -1.90 4.55 15.01
N LEU A 16 -2.47 3.87 14.01
CA LEU A 16 -3.20 4.50 12.91
C LEU A 16 -4.36 5.42 13.38
N PRO A 17 -5.27 5.00 14.28
CA PRO A 17 -6.34 5.89 14.77
C PRO A 17 -5.80 7.14 15.46
N TYR A 18 -4.72 6.99 16.25
CA TYR A 18 -4.06 8.14 16.88
C TYR A 18 -3.44 9.09 15.84
N MET A 19 -2.79 8.55 14.81
CA MET A 19 -2.21 9.35 13.72
C MET A 19 -3.28 10.15 12.94
N LEU A 20 -4.48 9.60 12.79
CA LEU A 20 -5.63 10.29 12.19
C LEU A 20 -6.23 11.38 13.12
N ARG A 21 -6.14 11.19 14.44
CA ARG A 21 -6.65 12.16 15.42
C ARG A 21 -5.74 13.37 15.64
N SER A 22 -4.43 13.16 15.67
CA SER A 22 -3.49 14.21 16.08
C SER A 22 -2.10 14.11 15.45
N GLY A 23 -1.88 13.20 14.50
CA GLY A 23 -0.57 12.95 13.89
C GLY A 23 -0.34 13.64 12.54
N GLY A 24 0.72 13.20 11.86
CA GLY A 24 1.08 13.68 10.51
C GLY A 24 -0.06 13.52 9.50
N LEU A 25 -0.81 12.41 9.57
CA LEU A 25 -1.90 12.14 8.65
C LEU A 25 -3.01 13.19 8.72
N ARG A 26 -3.32 13.73 9.91
CA ARG A 26 -4.31 14.81 10.05
C ARG A 26 -3.87 16.11 9.40
N ARG A 27 -2.56 16.40 9.42
CA ARG A 27 -1.99 17.55 8.70
C ARG A 27 -2.03 17.33 7.19
N THR A 28 -1.79 16.10 6.75
CA THR A 28 -1.76 15.74 5.33
C THR A 28 -3.14 15.69 4.69
N TYR A 29 -4.10 14.98 5.30
CA TYR A 29 -5.44 14.78 4.72
C TYR A 29 -6.49 15.79 5.18
N GLY A 30 -6.17 16.58 6.22
CA GLY A 30 -7.10 17.51 6.84
C GLY A 30 -8.10 16.83 7.79
N ALA A 31 -8.66 17.62 8.71
CA ALA A 31 -9.54 17.14 9.77
C ALA A 31 -10.76 16.40 9.22
N ALA A 32 -11.45 16.97 8.23
CA ALA A 32 -12.70 16.40 7.71
C ALA A 32 -12.51 15.00 7.09
N VAL A 33 -11.41 14.75 6.39
CA VAL A 33 -11.11 13.42 5.84
C VAL A 33 -10.77 12.45 6.97
N CYS A 34 -9.92 12.87 7.91
CA CYS A 34 -9.52 12.02 9.02
C CYS A 34 -10.70 11.62 9.92
N GLU A 35 -11.63 12.53 10.21
CA GLU A 35 -12.85 12.19 11.00
C GLU A 35 -13.68 11.08 10.33
N ARG A 36 -13.72 11.04 8.99
CA ARG A 36 -14.40 9.95 8.26
C ARG A 36 -13.62 8.64 8.27
N LEU A 37 -12.29 8.70 8.33
CA LEU A 37 -11.43 7.52 8.33
C LEU A 37 -11.26 6.88 9.71
N ILE A 38 -11.43 7.63 10.79
CA ILE A 38 -11.25 7.10 12.16
C ILE A 38 -12.15 5.89 12.43
N PRO A 39 -13.48 5.91 12.19
CA PRO A 39 -14.33 4.75 12.45
C PRO A 39 -13.92 3.51 11.65
N LEU A 40 -13.47 3.70 10.40
CA LEU A 40 -12.98 2.62 9.55
C LEU A 40 -11.64 2.07 10.05
N ALA A 41 -10.73 2.94 10.48
CA ALA A 41 -9.46 2.52 11.07
C ALA A 41 -9.72 1.73 12.36
N GLU A 42 -10.67 2.15 13.18
CA GLU A 42 -11.02 1.45 14.42
C GLU A 42 -11.69 0.10 14.20
N SER A 43 -12.39 -0.08 13.08
CA SER A 43 -12.98 -1.38 12.72
C SER A 43 -11.97 -2.37 12.14
N ILE A 44 -10.75 -1.95 11.79
CA ILE A 44 -9.68 -2.86 11.34
C ILE A 44 -8.90 -3.35 12.57
N PRO A 45 -8.76 -4.68 12.77
CA PRO A 45 -7.93 -5.25 13.83
C PRO A 45 -6.50 -4.71 13.84
N ALA A 46 -6.00 -4.39 15.03
CA ALA A 46 -4.62 -3.97 15.22
C ALA A 46 -3.69 -5.18 15.32
N ILE A 47 -2.52 -5.07 14.68
CA ILE A 47 -1.45 -6.06 14.75
C ILE A 47 -0.66 -5.78 16.04
N TRP A 48 -0.72 -6.72 16.99
CA TRP A 48 -0.04 -6.62 18.29
C TRP A 48 1.10 -7.61 18.47
N GLN A 49 1.08 -8.72 17.73
CA GLN A 49 2.08 -9.79 17.81
C GLN A 49 2.72 -9.97 16.46
N VAL A 50 4.05 -10.05 16.47
CA VAL A 50 4.88 -10.23 15.29
C VAL A 50 5.90 -11.32 15.61
N SER A 51 6.18 -12.18 14.65
CA SER A 51 7.30 -13.12 14.75
C SER A 51 8.62 -12.37 14.93
N ASN A 52 9.37 -12.74 15.97
CA ASN A 52 10.64 -12.10 16.32
C ASN A 52 11.69 -12.29 15.21
N VAL A 53 11.63 -13.39 14.44
CA VAL A 53 12.69 -13.76 13.48
C VAL A 53 12.84 -12.73 12.37
N TRP A 54 11.75 -12.28 11.75
CA TRP A 54 11.83 -11.26 10.70
C TRP A 54 12.03 -9.87 11.28
N LEU A 55 11.40 -9.56 12.40
CA LEU A 55 11.49 -8.25 13.03
C LEU A 55 12.93 -7.93 13.48
N GLU A 56 13.65 -8.90 14.04
CA GLU A 56 15.07 -8.77 14.43
C GLU A 56 15.98 -8.46 13.22
N ARG A 57 15.63 -8.94 12.03
CA ARG A 57 16.37 -8.67 10.80
C ARG A 57 16.03 -7.31 10.18
N LEU A 58 14.80 -6.85 10.34
CA LEU A 58 14.30 -5.60 9.76
C LEU A 58 14.62 -4.38 10.64
N ALA A 59 14.52 -4.51 11.96
CA ALA A 59 14.71 -3.42 12.92
C ALA A 59 16.07 -2.68 12.79
N PRO A 60 17.20 -3.34 12.45
CA PRO A 60 18.47 -2.65 12.28
C PRO A 60 18.60 -1.84 10.98
N ILE A 61 17.65 -1.95 10.04
CA ILE A 61 17.74 -1.34 8.72
C ILE A 61 17.24 0.13 8.81
N PRO A 62 18.11 1.14 8.66
CA PRO A 62 17.72 2.54 8.92
C PRO A 62 16.63 3.10 8.01
N ALA A 63 16.45 2.50 6.83
CA ALA A 63 15.48 2.91 5.84
C ALA A 63 14.09 2.27 6.03
N ILE A 64 13.91 1.43 7.07
CA ILE A 64 12.64 0.78 7.40
C ILE A 64 12.24 1.27 8.79
N ASP A 65 11.12 1.98 8.91
CA ASP A 65 10.67 2.44 10.22
C ASP A 65 10.09 1.29 11.07
N PRO A 66 9.97 1.44 12.40
CA PRO A 66 9.48 0.37 13.26
C PRO A 66 8.08 -0.15 12.91
N GLY A 67 7.19 0.73 12.42
CA GLY A 67 5.85 0.34 11.98
C GLY A 67 5.89 -0.48 10.69
N GLU A 68 6.72 -0.07 9.73
CA GLU A 68 6.91 -0.84 8.51
C GLU A 68 7.57 -2.19 8.76
N ALA A 69 8.56 -2.25 9.64
CA ALA A 69 9.20 -3.49 10.05
C ALA A 69 8.17 -4.48 10.62
N ILE A 70 7.21 -3.99 11.44
CA ILE A 70 6.09 -4.78 11.95
C ILE A 70 5.21 -5.30 10.81
N LEU A 71 4.82 -4.44 9.86
CA LEU A 71 3.96 -4.83 8.74
C LEU A 71 4.64 -5.88 7.84
N PHE A 72 5.90 -5.66 7.48
CA PHE A 72 6.65 -6.58 6.62
C PHE A 72 6.93 -7.91 7.32
N ALA A 73 7.33 -7.89 8.60
CA ALA A 73 7.54 -9.11 9.38
C ALA A 73 6.25 -9.92 9.52
N THR A 74 5.11 -9.26 9.79
CA THR A 74 3.80 -9.92 9.90
C THR A 74 3.39 -10.53 8.57
N ALA A 75 3.53 -9.79 7.47
CA ALA A 75 3.21 -10.29 6.14
C ALA A 75 4.09 -11.48 5.74
N ALA A 76 5.38 -11.44 6.09
CA ALA A 76 6.32 -12.51 5.82
C ALA A 76 5.98 -13.78 6.61
N ASP A 77 5.66 -13.64 7.89
CA ASP A 77 5.35 -14.76 8.79
C ASP A 77 4.01 -15.43 8.43
N LEU A 78 2.98 -14.63 8.21
CA LEU A 78 1.62 -15.11 7.92
C LEU A 78 1.34 -15.32 6.43
N GLN A 79 2.33 -15.06 5.56
CA GLN A 79 2.21 -15.17 4.11
C GLN A 79 1.06 -14.31 3.53
N LEU A 80 0.84 -13.13 4.13
CA LEU A 80 -0.23 -12.20 3.75
C LEU A 80 0.24 -11.14 2.75
N PRO A 81 -0.67 -10.60 1.92
CA PRO A 81 -0.40 -9.38 1.18
C PRO A 81 -0.11 -8.20 2.11
N VAL A 82 0.82 -7.33 1.71
CA VAL A 82 1.13 -6.09 2.41
C VAL A 82 1.05 -4.90 1.46
N LEU A 83 0.25 -3.91 1.83
CA LEU A 83 0.21 -2.63 1.12
C LEU A 83 1.33 -1.74 1.64
N SER A 84 2.22 -1.27 0.76
CA SER A 84 3.20 -0.23 1.10
C SER A 84 3.42 0.73 -0.06
N GLY A 85 3.56 2.00 0.27
CA GLY A 85 3.98 3.06 -0.65
C GLY A 85 5.39 3.58 -0.38
N ASP A 86 6.07 3.09 0.66
CA ASP A 86 7.41 3.56 1.00
C ASP A 86 8.47 2.87 0.14
N VAL A 87 8.92 3.61 -0.86
CA VAL A 87 9.89 3.13 -1.83
C VAL A 87 11.27 2.97 -1.22
N SER A 88 11.62 3.76 -0.19
CA SER A 88 12.90 3.66 0.51
C SER A 88 12.97 2.36 1.29
N ALA A 89 11.90 2.03 2.00
CA ALA A 89 11.76 0.78 2.73
C ALA A 89 11.79 -0.42 1.78
N LEU A 90 11.04 -0.37 0.68
CA LEU A 90 11.07 -1.43 -0.34
C LEU A 90 12.45 -1.60 -1.00
N HIS A 91 13.19 -0.50 -1.23
CA HIS A 91 14.58 -0.57 -1.70
C HIS A 91 15.54 -1.16 -0.68
N ALA A 92 15.24 -1.04 0.61
CA ALA A 92 16.02 -1.70 1.65
C ALA A 92 15.67 -3.19 1.72
N LEU A 93 14.38 -3.54 1.66
CA LEU A 93 13.91 -4.93 1.64
C LEU A 93 14.51 -5.74 0.49
N LYS A 94 14.61 -5.17 -0.71
CA LYS A 94 15.15 -5.89 -1.87
C LYS A 94 16.61 -6.33 -1.71
N ARG A 95 17.33 -5.80 -0.71
CA ARG A 95 18.71 -6.14 -0.36
C ARG A 95 18.81 -7.15 0.78
N LEU A 96 17.69 -7.53 1.39
CA LEU A 96 17.67 -8.46 2.51
C LEU A 96 17.49 -9.89 2.00
N ASP A 97 18.53 -10.71 2.15
CA ASP A 97 18.55 -12.08 1.62
C ASP A 97 17.39 -12.94 2.13
N GLY A 98 16.71 -13.63 1.22
CA GLY A 98 15.60 -14.52 1.54
C GLY A 98 14.26 -13.81 1.72
N PHE A 99 14.25 -12.47 1.83
CA PHE A 99 13.01 -11.72 2.02
C PHE A 99 12.25 -11.55 0.70
N GLN A 100 12.98 -11.53 -0.41
CA GLN A 100 12.39 -11.36 -1.74
C GLN A 100 11.50 -12.54 -2.11
N GLU A 101 11.91 -13.76 -1.76
CA GLU A 101 11.15 -14.99 -1.98
C GLU A 101 9.93 -15.07 -1.06
N VAL A 102 10.10 -14.70 0.21
CA VAL A 102 9.05 -14.81 1.24
C VAL A 102 7.85 -13.90 0.94
N LEU A 103 8.10 -12.69 0.44
CA LEU A 103 7.06 -11.75 0.03
C LEU A 103 6.80 -11.71 -1.49
N ALA A 104 7.31 -12.69 -2.24
CA ALA A 104 7.11 -12.72 -3.69
C ALA A 104 5.61 -12.71 -4.04
N GLY A 105 5.19 -11.73 -4.85
CA GLY A 105 3.81 -11.52 -5.27
C GLY A 105 2.87 -10.96 -4.18
N ARG A 106 3.39 -10.65 -2.99
CA ARG A 106 2.59 -10.18 -1.83
C ARG A 106 2.76 -8.69 -1.53
N ILE A 107 3.76 -8.04 -2.11
CA ILE A 107 3.96 -6.59 -1.95
C ILE A 107 3.01 -5.87 -2.91
N VAL A 108 2.01 -5.21 -2.36
CA VAL A 108 0.98 -4.48 -3.09
C VAL A 108 1.31 -2.98 -3.06
N LEU A 109 1.50 -2.40 -4.25
CA LEU A 109 1.63 -0.95 -4.39
C LEU A 109 0.28 -0.27 -4.56
N LEU A 110 0.18 1.00 -4.15
CA LEU A 110 -1.04 1.80 -4.32
C LEU A 110 -1.43 1.93 -5.80
N GLU A 111 -0.47 2.08 -6.70
CA GLU A 111 -0.71 2.17 -8.14
C GLU A 111 -1.39 0.91 -8.68
N ALA A 112 -1.00 -0.27 -8.19
CA ALA A 112 -1.61 -1.54 -8.56
C ALA A 112 -3.05 -1.64 -8.04
N VAL A 113 -3.32 -1.17 -6.81
CA VAL A 113 -4.68 -1.09 -6.25
C VAL A 113 -5.55 -0.16 -7.07
N LEU A 114 -5.07 1.06 -7.38
CA LEU A 114 -5.81 2.04 -8.16
C LEU A 114 -6.10 1.53 -9.57
N LEU A 115 -5.13 0.88 -10.22
CA LEU A 115 -5.31 0.29 -11.54
C LEU A 115 -6.40 -0.80 -11.51
N ALA A 116 -6.37 -1.67 -10.51
CA ALA A 116 -7.39 -2.70 -10.34
C ALA A 116 -8.79 -2.11 -10.07
N LEU A 117 -8.87 -1.05 -9.29
CA LEU A 117 -10.12 -0.31 -9.05
C LEU A 117 -10.63 0.35 -10.32
N CYS A 118 -9.76 0.94 -11.16
CA CYS A 118 -10.16 1.52 -12.44
C CYS A 118 -10.76 0.44 -13.36
N ARG A 119 -10.11 -0.73 -13.49
CA ARG A 119 -10.63 -1.84 -14.29
C ARG A 119 -12.00 -2.34 -13.80
N LYS A 120 -12.23 -2.30 -12.48
CA LYS A 120 -13.46 -2.82 -11.85
C LYS A 120 -14.62 -1.83 -11.82
N LEU A 121 -14.35 -0.56 -11.51
CA LEU A 121 -15.37 0.46 -11.25
C LEU A 121 -15.47 1.50 -12.38
N GLY A 122 -14.49 1.54 -13.28
CA GLY A 122 -14.29 2.59 -14.26
C GLY A 122 -13.46 3.76 -13.70
N ALA A 123 -12.58 4.31 -14.53
CA ALA A 123 -11.66 5.38 -14.17
C ALA A 123 -12.37 6.65 -13.64
N ALA A 124 -13.55 6.99 -14.18
CA ALA A 124 -14.34 8.13 -13.73
C ALA A 124 -14.85 7.97 -12.28
N ALA A 125 -15.34 6.79 -11.92
CA ALA A 125 -15.82 6.50 -10.57
C ALA A 125 -14.67 6.49 -9.55
N VAL A 126 -13.49 6.00 -9.94
CA VAL A 126 -12.30 6.09 -9.09
C VAL A 126 -11.88 7.54 -8.92
N ARG A 127 -11.84 8.34 -9.99
CA ARG A 127 -11.49 9.77 -9.94
C ARG A 127 -12.35 10.53 -8.95
N GLU A 128 -13.68 10.36 -9.02
CA GLU A 128 -14.61 11.00 -8.09
C GLU A 128 -14.33 10.62 -6.63
N LYS A 129 -14.04 9.34 -6.36
CA LYS A 129 -13.79 8.84 -5.01
C LYS A 129 -12.47 9.33 -4.42
N ILE A 130 -11.45 9.56 -5.24
CA ILE A 130 -10.12 9.97 -4.77
C ILE A 130 -9.90 11.48 -4.77
N GLU A 131 -10.77 12.26 -5.43
CA GLU A 131 -10.67 13.73 -5.52
C GLU A 131 -10.33 14.41 -4.17
N PRO A 132 -10.94 14.01 -3.02
CA PRO A 132 -10.64 14.67 -1.74
C PRO A 132 -9.19 14.51 -1.26
N VAL A 133 -8.47 13.53 -1.78
CA VAL A 133 -7.09 13.18 -1.38
C VAL A 133 -6.10 13.21 -2.55
N GLN A 134 -6.55 13.58 -3.75
CA GLN A 134 -5.73 13.56 -4.97
C GLN A 134 -4.48 14.43 -4.85
N HIS A 135 -4.55 15.55 -4.12
CA HIS A 135 -3.44 16.49 -3.94
C HIS A 135 -2.34 15.97 -3.00
N VAL A 136 -2.59 14.88 -2.28
CA VAL A 136 -1.63 14.33 -1.30
C VAL A 136 -0.52 13.54 -1.98
N ASP A 137 -0.81 12.92 -3.12
CA ASP A 137 0.13 12.07 -3.82
C ASP A 137 0.31 12.53 -5.27
N THR A 138 1.57 12.65 -5.70
CA THR A 138 1.92 13.15 -7.03
C THR A 138 1.43 12.22 -8.14
N VAL A 139 1.48 10.89 -7.94
CA VAL A 139 1.02 9.92 -8.94
C VAL A 139 -0.50 10.03 -9.09
N MET A 140 -1.23 10.12 -7.99
CA MET A 140 -2.68 10.35 -8.00
C MET A 140 -3.04 11.68 -8.68
N SER A 141 -2.32 12.76 -8.35
CA SER A 141 -2.51 14.08 -8.94
C SER A 141 -2.36 14.05 -10.46
N ILE A 142 -1.29 13.43 -10.96
CA ILE A 142 -1.01 13.32 -12.40
C ILE A 142 -2.04 12.41 -13.09
N CYS A 143 -2.19 11.17 -12.62
CA CYS A 143 -2.99 10.15 -13.30
C CYS A 143 -4.48 10.49 -13.32
N PHE A 144 -4.99 11.21 -12.32
CA PHE A 144 -6.42 11.51 -12.20
C PHE A 144 -6.75 12.99 -12.43
N SER A 145 -5.83 13.76 -13.02
CA SER A 145 -6.04 15.17 -13.34
C SER A 145 -7.28 15.39 -14.25
N PRO A 146 -8.08 16.44 -14.01
CA PRO A 146 -9.19 16.81 -14.90
C PRO A 146 -8.68 17.10 -16.32
N GLY A 147 -9.33 16.52 -17.34
CA GLY A 147 -8.89 16.67 -18.74
C GLY A 147 -7.59 15.96 -19.11
N GLY A 148 -7.00 15.19 -18.18
CA GLY A 148 -5.79 14.40 -18.41
C GLY A 148 -6.00 13.14 -19.25
N HIS A 149 -4.88 12.46 -19.53
CA HIS A 149 -4.83 11.18 -20.25
C HIS A 149 -5.51 10.04 -19.46
N ASP A 150 -5.67 8.88 -20.09
CA ASP A 150 -6.23 7.68 -19.46
C ASP A 150 -5.49 7.34 -18.14
N PRO A 151 -6.16 7.40 -16.97
CA PRO A 151 -5.53 7.09 -15.69
C PRO A 151 -4.91 5.69 -15.64
N GLU A 152 -5.47 4.72 -16.36
CA GLU A 152 -4.92 3.37 -16.40
C GLU A 152 -3.55 3.33 -17.06
N GLN A 153 -3.37 4.07 -18.16
CA GLN A 153 -2.09 4.16 -18.85
C GLN A 153 -1.02 4.79 -17.95
N GLY A 154 -1.36 5.88 -17.25
CA GLY A 154 -0.46 6.54 -16.30
C GLY A 154 -0.04 5.58 -15.17
N LEU A 155 -1.01 4.95 -14.52
CA LEU A 155 -0.76 3.99 -13.44
C LEU A 155 0.08 2.80 -13.88
N ARG A 156 -0.14 2.26 -15.09
CA ARG A 156 0.68 1.19 -15.68
C ARG A 156 2.13 1.63 -15.90
N SER A 157 2.34 2.87 -16.35
CA SER A 157 3.68 3.43 -16.54
C SER A 157 4.42 3.51 -15.20
N TYR A 158 3.80 4.13 -14.18
CA TYR A 158 4.38 4.23 -12.84
C TYR A 158 4.66 2.84 -12.25
N LEU A 159 3.70 1.92 -12.32
CA LEU A 159 3.87 0.56 -11.81
C LEU A 159 5.03 -0.18 -12.52
N SER A 160 5.18 0.00 -13.83
CA SER A 160 6.28 -0.61 -14.60
C SER A 160 7.65 -0.06 -14.18
N ASP A 161 7.74 1.24 -13.96
CA ASP A 161 8.96 1.88 -13.47
C ASP A 161 9.30 1.45 -12.05
N ARG A 162 8.29 1.34 -11.17
CA ARG A 162 8.44 0.79 -9.80
C ARG A 162 8.92 -0.65 -9.83
N ARG A 163 8.32 -1.52 -10.65
CA ARG A 163 8.75 -2.93 -10.82
C ARG A 163 10.22 -3.01 -11.21
N ARG A 164 10.66 -2.18 -12.17
CA ARG A 164 12.07 -2.13 -12.60
C ARG A 164 13.00 -1.68 -11.48
N GLY A 165 12.63 -0.62 -10.76
CA GLY A 165 13.42 -0.07 -9.66
C GLY A 165 13.51 -1.02 -8.46
N LEU A 166 12.45 -1.79 -8.18
CA LEU A 166 12.33 -2.66 -7.02
C LEU A 166 12.81 -4.10 -7.26
N ALA A 167 13.15 -4.47 -8.49
CA ALA A 167 13.81 -5.74 -8.78
C ALA A 167 15.01 -5.96 -7.83
N PRO A 168 15.16 -7.16 -7.24
CA PRO A 168 14.46 -8.41 -7.59
C PRO A 168 13.13 -8.69 -6.84
N LEU A 169 12.53 -7.72 -6.14
CA LEU A 169 11.23 -7.95 -5.50
C LEU A 169 10.15 -8.25 -6.55
N VAL A 170 9.41 -9.33 -6.33
CA VAL A 170 8.22 -9.66 -7.12
C VAL A 170 7.02 -8.96 -6.48
N LEU A 171 6.53 -7.93 -7.15
CA LEU A 171 5.35 -7.17 -6.69
C LEU A 171 4.06 -7.89 -7.06
N TRP A 172 3.02 -7.68 -6.27
CA TRP A 172 1.67 -8.09 -6.63
C TRP A 172 1.22 -7.41 -7.94
N GLY A 173 0.49 -8.15 -8.77
CA GLY A 173 0.00 -7.67 -10.05
C GLY A 173 -1.35 -8.27 -10.40
N THR A 174 -2.15 -7.50 -11.10
CA THR A 174 -3.42 -7.94 -11.70
C THR A 174 -3.26 -8.54 -13.09
N ASP A 175 -2.02 -8.79 -13.52
CA ASP A 175 -1.72 -9.13 -14.91
C ASP A 175 -1.79 -10.65 -15.19
N ASP A 176 -2.16 -11.46 -14.19
CA ASP A 176 -2.18 -12.93 -14.29
C ASP A 176 -3.55 -13.53 -14.69
N LYS A 177 -4.45 -12.73 -15.27
CA LYS A 177 -5.67 -13.26 -15.94
C LYS A 177 -5.89 -12.65 -17.32
N GLU A 178 -4.88 -12.75 -18.18
CA GLU A 178 -5.15 -13.07 -19.58
C GLU A 178 -5.20 -14.60 -19.70
N GLU A 179 -6.25 -15.22 -19.15
CA GLU A 179 -6.56 -16.60 -19.50
C GLU A 179 -7.23 -16.60 -20.89
N LYS A 180 -6.58 -17.35 -21.77
CA LYS A 180 -6.91 -17.71 -23.16
C LYS A 180 -8.38 -17.97 -23.44
#